data_AF-A0A7C7Y977-F1
#
_entry.id   AF-A0A7C7Y977-F1
#
_cell.length_a   1.000
_cell.length_b   1.000
_cell.length_c   1.000
_cell.angle_alpha   90.00
_cell.angle_beta   90.00
_cell.angle_gamma   90.00
#
_symmetry.space_group_name_H-M   'P 1'
#
loop_
_entity.id
_entity.type
_entity.pdbx_description
1 polymer ?
#
loop_
_entity_poly.entity_id
_entity_poly.type
_entity_poly.pdbx_seq_one_letter_code
_entity_poly.pdbx_strand_id
1 'polypeptide(L)'
;MFKFNDLSNDDVFKPETFRLDARAFWEKRRTASKPYVFDLRSPEDYEAGHLPGAQNLPVEQFENSIYQMPFSGDILIYGSENGEALTAGEILYDNGFDTFWFTEGFETLYRPEGSWLVVTDEALKVLRDRLTEEEAKAVRIEVESGSPLKGSYAVAYVPDGESVDDLIGFEVQGTPFVAVREAVPFLEGTEIFINGEDELEIQNPNLSAKELSGSIEEQVQTLLDDQINPMVAGHGGMVSLRGIEEGKVYLEFGGGCQGCGMIDVTLKQGVEVMLKDHIPDLVGVFDVTDHAEGQNPYYQPSSK
;
A
#
# COMPACT_ATOMS: atom_id res chain seq x y z
N MET A 1 -10.00 -23.00 13.15
CA MET A 1 -9.07 -24.11 13.47
C MET A 1 -8.00 -24.05 12.40
N PHE A 2 -6.86 -23.42 12.70
CA PHE A 2 -5.74 -23.33 11.78
C PHE A 2 -5.28 -24.75 11.43
N LYS A 3 -5.28 -25.08 10.14
CA LYS A 3 -4.67 -26.32 9.64
C LYS A 3 -3.22 -25.99 9.34
N PHE A 4 -2.32 -26.43 10.21
CA PHE A 4 -0.93 -26.58 9.82
C PHE A 4 -0.88 -27.69 8.76
N ASN A 5 -0.56 -27.34 7.52
CA ASN A 5 -0.17 -28.34 6.55
C ASN A 5 1.21 -28.86 6.96
N ASP A 6 1.31 -30.18 7.11
CA ASP A 6 2.58 -30.88 7.32
C ASP A 6 3.35 -30.85 6.00
N LEU A 7 4.33 -29.94 5.88
CA LEU A 7 5.17 -29.72 4.69
C LEU A 7 6.20 -30.85 4.51
N SER A 8 5.83 -32.11 4.72
CA SER A 8 6.73 -33.24 4.52
C SER A 8 6.82 -33.58 3.02
N ASN A 9 7.94 -33.17 2.40
CA ASN A 9 8.59 -33.70 1.20
C ASN A 9 7.94 -33.56 -0.21
N ASP A 10 6.75 -32.96 -0.38
CA ASP A 10 6.19 -32.67 -1.73
C ASP A 10 5.72 -31.22 -1.94
N ASP A 11 5.80 -30.36 -0.91
CA ASP A 11 5.42 -28.93 -0.97
C ASP A 11 6.66 -28.09 -1.32
N VAL A 12 7.03 -28.09 -2.61
CA VAL A 12 8.05 -27.19 -3.16
C VAL A 12 7.34 -25.90 -3.60
N PHE A 13 7.92 -24.74 -3.28
CA PHE A 13 7.43 -23.46 -3.77
C PHE A 13 7.28 -23.47 -5.29
N LYS A 14 6.07 -23.19 -5.78
CA LYS A 14 5.73 -23.10 -7.21
C LYS A 14 5.38 -21.66 -7.55
N PRO A 15 6.35 -20.86 -8.04
CA PRO A 15 6.18 -19.44 -8.29
C PRO A 15 4.94 -19.09 -9.13
N GLU A 16 4.63 -19.92 -10.14
CA GLU A 16 3.49 -19.77 -11.03
C GLU A 16 2.12 -19.81 -10.33
N THR A 17 2.05 -20.31 -9.10
CA THR A 17 0.81 -20.36 -8.30
C THR A 17 0.49 -19.00 -7.68
N PHE A 18 1.51 -18.20 -7.39
CA PHE A 18 1.39 -16.92 -6.67
C PHE A 18 1.72 -15.71 -7.56
N ARG A 19 2.37 -15.94 -8.70
CA ARG A 19 2.72 -14.90 -9.67
C ARG A 19 1.48 -14.37 -10.38
N LEU A 20 1.33 -13.05 -10.39
CA LEU A 20 0.32 -12.32 -11.14
C LEU A 20 1.00 -11.52 -12.25
N ASP A 21 0.37 -11.52 -13.43
CA ASP A 21 0.65 -10.50 -14.43
C ASP A 21 0.18 -9.12 -13.92
N ALA A 22 0.58 -8.05 -14.61
CA ALA A 22 0.23 -6.69 -14.20
C ALA A 22 -1.30 -6.52 -14.03
N ARG A 23 -2.09 -7.01 -14.99
CA ARG A 23 -3.55 -6.92 -14.96
C ARG A 23 -4.14 -7.60 -13.73
N ALA A 24 -3.71 -8.83 -13.44
CA ALA A 24 -4.21 -9.60 -12.32
C ALA A 24 -3.75 -9.03 -10.97
N PHE A 25 -2.54 -8.44 -10.90
CA PHE A 25 -2.06 -7.74 -9.71
C PHE A 25 -2.95 -6.55 -9.36
N TRP A 26 -3.28 -5.73 -10.36
CA TRP A 26 -4.19 -4.59 -10.20
C TRP A 26 -5.59 -5.02 -9.79
N GLU A 27 -6.15 -6.03 -10.46
CA GLU A 27 -7.48 -6.54 -10.12
C GLU A 27 -7.51 -7.09 -8.68
N LYS A 28 -6.48 -7.83 -8.29
CA LYS A 28 -6.34 -8.38 -6.93
C LYS A 28 -6.26 -7.27 -5.89
N ARG A 29 -5.42 -6.25 -6.11
CA ARG A 29 -5.29 -5.10 -5.20
C ARG A 29 -6.60 -4.32 -5.04
N ARG A 30 -7.34 -4.11 -6.13
CA ARG A 30 -8.62 -3.37 -6.14
C ARG A 30 -9.77 -4.13 -5.48
N THR A 31 -9.80 -5.45 -5.62
CA THR A 31 -10.90 -6.29 -5.12
C THR A 31 -10.63 -6.91 -3.75
N ALA A 32 -9.38 -6.87 -3.29
CA ALA A 32 -9.00 -7.29 -1.95
C ALA A 32 -9.69 -6.43 -0.90
N SER A 33 -10.30 -7.09 0.10
CA SER A 33 -10.91 -6.37 1.24
C SER A 33 -9.88 -5.73 2.16
N LYS A 34 -8.66 -6.27 2.19
CA LYS A 34 -7.52 -5.77 2.98
C LYS A 34 -6.20 -6.11 2.27
N PRO A 35 -5.83 -5.37 1.20
CA PRO A 35 -4.55 -5.55 0.53
C PRO A 35 -3.42 -4.94 1.37
N TYR A 36 -2.34 -5.70 1.56
CA TYR A 36 -1.07 -5.17 2.07
C TYR A 36 -0.07 -5.20 0.93
N VAL A 37 0.39 -4.02 0.52
CA VAL A 37 1.25 -3.88 -0.67
C VAL A 37 2.66 -3.55 -0.20
N PHE A 38 3.64 -4.36 -0.61
CA PHE A 38 5.05 -4.13 -0.28
C PHE A 38 5.89 -3.91 -1.53
N ASP A 39 6.67 -2.84 -1.51
CA ASP A 39 7.69 -2.52 -2.49
C ASP A 39 9.04 -3.01 -1.99
N LEU A 40 9.59 -4.03 -2.64
CA LEU A 40 10.82 -4.70 -2.22
C LEU A 40 12.09 -4.07 -2.78
N ARG A 41 11.95 -2.96 -3.53
CA ARG A 41 13.08 -2.22 -4.09
C ARG A 41 13.80 -1.41 -3.02
N SER A 42 14.92 -0.81 -3.41
CA SER A 42 15.67 0.10 -2.55
C SER A 42 14.80 1.28 -2.08
N PRO A 43 15.08 1.90 -0.92
CA PRO A 43 14.42 3.13 -0.50
C PRO A 43 14.53 4.23 -1.56
N GLU A 44 15.65 4.32 -2.27
CA GLU A 44 15.86 5.29 -3.34
C GLU A 44 14.92 5.07 -4.53
N ASP A 45 14.74 3.81 -4.97
CA ASP A 45 13.82 3.47 -6.06
C ASP A 45 12.35 3.66 -5.65
N TYR A 46 12.05 3.40 -4.37
CA TYR A 46 10.74 3.67 -3.78
C TYR A 46 10.44 5.17 -3.77
N GLU A 47 11.36 6.00 -3.27
CA GLU A 47 11.22 7.46 -3.25
C GLU A 47 11.10 8.06 -4.65
N ALA A 48 11.79 7.49 -5.63
CA ALA A 48 11.70 7.90 -7.03
C ALA A 48 10.29 7.66 -7.63
N GLY A 49 9.54 6.70 -7.09
CA GLY A 49 8.14 6.45 -7.44
C GLY A 49 7.72 5.04 -7.06
N HIS A 50 6.55 4.91 -6.43
CA HIS A 50 6.00 3.65 -5.92
C HIS A 50 4.47 3.65 -6.05
N LEU A 51 3.83 2.53 -5.76
CA LEU A 51 2.38 2.45 -5.77
C LEU A 51 1.75 3.10 -4.52
N PRO A 52 0.59 3.78 -4.62
CA PRO A 52 -0.04 4.43 -3.47
C PRO A 52 -0.32 3.49 -2.30
N GLY A 53 0.12 3.88 -1.11
CA GLY A 53 -0.07 3.04 0.08
C GLY A 53 0.71 1.73 0.07
N ALA A 54 1.61 1.51 -0.89
CA ALA A 54 2.63 0.48 -0.76
C ALA A 54 3.61 0.86 0.36
N GLN A 55 4.15 -0.14 1.05
CA GLN A 55 5.16 0.03 2.08
C GLN A 55 6.51 -0.40 1.52
N ASN A 56 7.54 0.43 1.67
CA ASN A 56 8.88 -0.02 1.32
C ASN A 56 9.38 -1.05 2.33
N LEU A 57 9.72 -2.24 1.84
CA LEU A 57 10.33 -3.31 2.60
C LEU A 57 11.41 -3.96 1.73
N PRO A 58 12.62 -3.37 1.66
CA PRO A 58 13.69 -3.89 0.80
C PRO A 58 13.94 -5.37 1.04
N VAL A 59 14.19 -6.14 -0.02
CA VAL A 59 14.28 -7.61 0.05
C VAL A 59 15.32 -8.11 1.07
N GLU A 60 16.41 -7.36 1.28
CA GLU A 60 17.46 -7.68 2.25
C GLU A 60 16.97 -7.64 3.70
N GLN A 61 15.87 -6.93 3.95
CA GLN A 61 15.22 -6.81 5.25
C GLN A 61 14.01 -7.73 5.38
N PHE A 62 13.58 -8.35 4.28
CA PHE A 62 12.32 -9.09 4.20
C PHE A 62 12.30 -10.31 5.12
N GLU A 63 13.35 -11.15 5.10
CA GLU A 63 13.44 -12.34 5.95
C GLU A 63 13.37 -11.98 7.44
N ASN A 64 14.05 -10.91 7.85
CA ASN A 64 14.03 -10.43 9.24
C ASN A 64 12.67 -9.84 9.64
N SER A 65 11.86 -9.46 8.65
CA SER A 65 10.54 -8.85 8.83
C SER A 65 9.40 -9.87 8.66
N ILE A 66 9.71 -11.15 8.43
CA ILE A 66 8.69 -12.18 8.14
C ILE A 66 7.67 -12.33 9.29
N TYR A 67 8.14 -12.28 10.53
CA TYR A 67 7.30 -12.36 11.73
C TYR A 67 6.39 -11.14 11.92
N GLN A 68 6.68 -10.07 11.18
CA GLN A 68 5.97 -8.81 11.21
C GLN A 68 4.91 -8.71 10.12
N MET A 69 4.92 -9.66 9.18
CA MET A 69 4.01 -9.67 8.05
C MET A 69 2.60 -10.06 8.47
N PRO A 70 1.57 -9.51 7.81
CA PRO A 70 0.20 -9.79 8.16
C PRO A 70 -0.17 -11.24 7.84
N PHE A 71 -0.44 -12.04 8.87
CA PHE A 71 -0.85 -13.45 8.72
C PHE A 71 -2.27 -13.64 8.15
N SER A 72 -2.94 -12.56 7.77
CA SER A 72 -4.27 -12.58 7.16
C SER A 72 -4.50 -11.33 6.31
N GLY A 73 -5.28 -11.46 5.24
CA GLY A 73 -5.43 -10.44 4.21
C GLY A 73 -4.58 -10.77 3.00
N ASP A 74 -4.71 -9.98 1.94
CA ASP A 74 -4.00 -10.29 0.70
C ASP A 74 -2.64 -9.58 0.69
N ILE A 75 -1.54 -10.33 0.82
CA ILE A 75 -0.19 -9.77 0.67
C ILE A 75 0.14 -9.66 -0.81
N LEU A 76 0.45 -8.46 -1.27
CA LEU A 76 0.85 -8.14 -2.64
C LEU A 76 2.26 -7.58 -2.60
N ILE A 77 3.21 -8.23 -3.27
CA ILE A 77 4.60 -7.77 -3.31
C ILE A 77 5.06 -7.51 -4.74
N TYR A 78 5.86 -6.46 -4.92
CA TYR A 78 6.54 -6.20 -6.18
C TYR A 78 7.95 -5.74 -5.89
N GLY A 79 8.86 -5.99 -6.83
CA GLY A 79 10.26 -5.60 -6.72
C GLY A 79 10.74 -4.94 -8.00
N SER A 80 12.03 -5.07 -8.28
CA SER A 80 12.58 -4.82 -9.61
C SER A 80 12.49 -6.09 -10.44
N GLU A 81 12.99 -6.04 -11.68
CA GLU A 81 13.17 -7.23 -12.51
C GLU A 81 14.39 -8.08 -12.08
N ASN A 82 14.94 -7.87 -10.87
CA ASN A 82 16.14 -8.56 -10.37
C ASN A 82 15.82 -9.78 -9.48
N GLY A 83 14.53 -10.11 -9.32
CA GLY A 83 14.08 -11.30 -8.61
C GLY A 83 13.72 -11.10 -7.14
N GLU A 84 13.69 -9.87 -6.64
CA GLU A 84 13.34 -9.55 -5.25
C GLU A 84 11.98 -10.16 -4.85
N ALA A 85 10.98 -10.00 -5.72
CA ALA A 85 9.63 -10.52 -5.53
C ALA A 85 9.56 -12.05 -5.50
N LEU A 86 10.43 -12.72 -6.28
CA LEU A 86 10.52 -14.18 -6.28
C LEU A 86 11.10 -14.69 -4.96
N THR A 87 12.21 -14.08 -4.52
CA THR A 87 12.87 -14.42 -3.26
C THR A 87 11.93 -14.21 -2.06
N ALA A 88 11.25 -13.07 -2.00
CA ALA A 88 10.28 -12.81 -0.95
C ALA A 88 9.07 -13.76 -0.99
N GLY A 89 8.61 -14.16 -2.18
CA GLY A 89 7.56 -15.17 -2.33
C GLY A 89 7.96 -16.56 -1.80
N GLU A 90 9.21 -16.97 -2.04
CA GLU A 90 9.75 -18.23 -1.49
C GLU A 90 9.84 -18.17 0.05
N ILE A 91 10.35 -17.06 0.59
CA ILE A 91 10.41 -16.83 2.05
C ILE A 91 9.02 -16.89 2.67
N LEU A 92 8.01 -16.24 2.07
CA LEU A 92 6.62 -16.29 2.55
C LEU A 92 6.10 -17.73 2.58
N TYR A 93 6.27 -18.47 1.49
CA TYR A 93 5.82 -19.85 1.38
C TYR A 93 6.47 -20.76 2.43
N ASP A 94 7.80 -20.69 2.57
CA ASP A 94 8.57 -21.50 3.53
C ASP A 94 8.19 -21.19 4.98
N ASN A 95 7.69 -19.98 5.25
CA ASN A 95 7.19 -19.56 6.56
C ASN A 95 5.67 -19.78 6.74
N GLY A 96 5.04 -20.52 5.82
CA GLY A 96 3.65 -20.98 5.95
C GLY A 96 2.58 -19.97 5.55
N PHE A 97 2.95 -18.88 4.87
CA PHE A 97 1.98 -18.00 4.24
C PHE A 97 1.41 -18.70 3.00
N ASP A 98 0.09 -18.75 2.87
CA ASP A 98 -0.62 -19.37 1.75
C ASP A 98 -1.44 -18.36 0.91
N THR A 99 -1.45 -17.09 1.36
CA THR A 99 -2.26 -15.99 0.80
C THR A 99 -1.37 -14.78 0.50
N PHE A 100 -0.53 -14.93 -0.52
CA PHE A 100 0.29 -13.86 -1.06
C PHE A 100 0.35 -13.91 -2.58
N TRP A 101 0.67 -12.79 -3.21
CA TRP A 101 0.80 -12.67 -4.64
C TRP A 101 1.93 -11.72 -4.98
N PHE A 102 2.61 -12.00 -6.09
CA PHE A 102 3.71 -11.16 -6.53
C PHE A 102 3.71 -10.94 -8.02
N THR A 103 4.34 -9.86 -8.48
CA THR A 103 4.55 -9.60 -9.92
C THR A 103 6.04 -9.47 -10.24
N GLU A 104 6.40 -9.49 -11.53
CA GLU A 104 7.81 -9.56 -11.97
C GLU A 104 8.59 -8.26 -11.78
N GLY A 105 7.90 -7.13 -11.60
CA GLY A 105 8.52 -5.89 -11.13
C GLY A 105 7.66 -4.65 -11.33
N PHE A 106 8.05 -3.54 -10.70
CA PHE A 106 7.38 -2.24 -10.80
C PHE A 106 7.22 -1.80 -12.26
N GLU A 107 8.26 -1.98 -13.09
CA GLU A 107 8.23 -1.61 -14.51
C GLU A 107 7.19 -2.40 -15.34
N THR A 108 6.84 -3.61 -14.90
CA THR A 108 5.82 -4.41 -15.61
C THR A 108 4.41 -3.88 -15.40
N LEU A 109 4.19 -3.14 -14.30
CA LEU A 109 2.88 -2.60 -13.94
C LEU A 109 2.41 -1.49 -14.91
N TYR A 110 3.32 -0.91 -15.70
CA TYR A 110 3.01 0.08 -16.73
C TYR A 110 2.36 -0.50 -18.00
N ARG A 111 2.19 -1.83 -18.10
CA ARG A 111 1.52 -2.48 -19.25
C ARG A 111 0.19 -3.17 -18.89
N PRO A 112 -0.76 -2.46 -18.27
CA PRO A 112 -2.03 -3.00 -17.82
C PRO A 112 -3.02 -3.18 -18.98
N GLU A 113 -3.54 -4.38 -19.18
CA GLU A 113 -4.78 -4.58 -19.95
C GLU A 113 -5.99 -4.43 -19.01
N GLY A 114 -6.34 -3.21 -18.58
CA GLY A 114 -7.49 -2.99 -17.71
C GLY A 114 -7.53 -1.66 -16.97
N SER A 115 -8.68 -1.35 -16.36
CA SER A 115 -8.93 -0.06 -15.70
C SER A 115 -8.22 0.08 -14.36
N TRP A 116 -7.54 1.21 -14.19
CA TRP A 116 -7.02 1.76 -12.92
C TRP A 116 -8.05 2.54 -12.15
N LEU A 117 -9.10 2.92 -12.87
CA LEU A 117 -10.04 3.95 -12.50
C LEU A 117 -11.39 3.32 -12.18
N VAL A 118 -12.11 3.95 -11.28
CA VAL A 118 -13.55 3.77 -11.17
C VAL A 118 -14.19 4.94 -11.90
N VAL A 119 -14.85 4.65 -13.03
CA VAL A 119 -15.58 5.68 -13.79
C VAL A 119 -17.06 5.33 -13.73
N THR A 120 -17.85 6.26 -13.18
CA THR A 120 -19.32 6.13 -13.15
C THR A 120 -19.91 6.12 -14.57
N ASP A 121 -21.08 5.54 -14.74
CA ASP A 121 -21.72 5.43 -16.06
C ASP A 121 -22.05 6.82 -16.64
N GLU A 122 -22.46 7.77 -15.78
CA GLU A 122 -22.74 9.15 -16.16
C GLU A 122 -21.46 9.87 -16.63
N ALA A 123 -20.37 9.76 -15.88
CA ALA A 123 -19.10 10.36 -16.27
C ALA A 123 -18.56 9.74 -17.56
N LEU A 124 -18.64 8.42 -17.68
CA LEU A 124 -18.19 7.71 -18.87
C LEU A 124 -18.98 8.12 -20.13
N LYS A 125 -20.28 8.40 -19.98
CA LYS A 125 -21.09 8.95 -21.06
C LYS A 125 -20.57 10.34 -21.48
N VAL A 126 -20.34 11.24 -20.54
CA VAL A 126 -19.80 12.59 -20.84
C VAL A 126 -18.45 12.50 -21.56
N LEU A 127 -17.56 11.61 -21.11
CA LEU A 127 -16.26 11.39 -21.75
C LEU A 127 -16.39 10.86 -23.18
N ARG A 128 -17.33 9.94 -23.44
CA ARG A 128 -17.60 9.38 -24.78
C ARG A 128 -18.21 10.40 -25.73
N ASP A 129 -19.13 11.22 -25.24
CA ASP A 129 -19.74 12.29 -26.02
C ASP A 129 -18.64 13.28 -26.47
N ARG A 130 -17.75 13.69 -25.57
CA ARG A 130 -16.60 14.56 -25.90
C ARG A 130 -15.58 13.91 -26.84
N LEU A 131 -15.26 12.63 -26.68
CA LEU A 131 -14.41 11.90 -27.64
C LEU A 131 -14.95 12.01 -29.07
N THR A 132 -16.27 11.91 -29.23
CA THR A 132 -16.93 12.01 -30.53
C THR A 132 -16.91 13.44 -31.07
N GLU A 133 -17.17 14.43 -30.21
CA GLU A 133 -17.16 15.85 -30.57
C GLU A 133 -15.77 16.35 -30.98
N GLU A 134 -14.72 15.87 -30.32
CA GLU A 134 -13.33 16.28 -30.56
C GLU A 134 -12.60 15.44 -31.63
N GLU A 135 -13.26 14.46 -32.25
CA GLU A 135 -12.64 13.49 -33.17
C GLU A 135 -11.37 12.85 -32.56
N ALA A 136 -11.48 12.46 -31.29
CA ALA A 136 -10.38 11.94 -30.49
C ALA A 136 -10.49 10.42 -30.29
N LYS A 137 -9.33 9.76 -30.24
CA LYS A 137 -9.22 8.30 -30.10
C LYS A 137 -9.09 7.81 -28.67
N ALA A 138 -8.74 8.66 -27.70
CA ALA A 138 -8.55 8.26 -26.31
C ALA A 138 -8.72 9.43 -25.35
N VAL A 139 -9.18 9.10 -24.13
CA VAL A 139 -9.18 10.04 -23.00
C VAL A 139 -7.81 10.02 -22.36
N ARG A 140 -7.14 11.17 -22.27
CA ARG A 140 -5.86 11.29 -21.56
C ARG A 140 -6.12 11.74 -20.13
N ILE A 141 -5.67 10.94 -19.16
CA ILE A 141 -5.59 11.39 -17.77
C ILE A 141 -4.27 12.10 -17.58
N GLU A 142 -4.35 13.36 -17.15
CA GLU A 142 -3.21 14.17 -16.77
C GLU A 142 -3.16 14.26 -15.26
N VAL A 143 -1.97 14.02 -14.70
CA VAL A 143 -1.73 14.13 -13.27
C VAL A 143 -0.55 15.06 -13.05
N GLU A 144 -0.78 16.12 -12.31
CA GLU A 144 0.29 16.96 -11.77
C GLU A 144 0.46 16.66 -10.29
N SER A 145 1.71 16.44 -9.87
CA SER A 145 2.02 16.16 -8.48
C SER A 145 3.35 16.77 -8.08
N GLY A 146 3.39 17.38 -6.90
CA GLY A 146 4.62 17.77 -6.20
C GLY A 146 4.96 16.85 -5.02
N SER A 147 4.19 15.78 -4.80
CA SER A 147 4.31 14.88 -3.65
C SER A 147 3.70 13.51 -3.97
N PRO A 148 4.32 12.39 -3.57
CA PRO A 148 3.74 11.06 -3.77
C PRO A 148 2.37 10.86 -3.09
N LEU A 149 1.99 11.77 -2.19
CA LEU A 149 0.76 11.73 -1.40
C LEU A 149 -0.30 12.72 -1.87
N LYS A 150 -0.12 13.43 -2.99
CA LYS A 150 -1.14 14.34 -3.55
C LYS A 150 -1.03 14.38 -5.07
N GLY A 151 -2.16 14.32 -5.77
CA GLY A 151 -2.25 14.50 -7.22
C GLY A 151 -3.37 15.45 -7.59
N SER A 152 -3.12 16.33 -8.56
CA SER A 152 -4.13 17.14 -9.23
C SER A 152 -4.42 16.51 -10.59
N TYR A 153 -5.70 16.31 -10.89
CA TYR A 153 -6.13 15.53 -12.05
C TYR A 153 -6.81 16.42 -13.08
N ALA A 154 -6.56 16.12 -14.34
CA ALA A 154 -7.29 16.69 -15.46
C ALA A 154 -7.55 15.61 -16.53
N VAL A 155 -8.51 15.91 -17.40
CA VAL A 155 -8.79 15.10 -18.59
C VAL A 155 -8.50 15.94 -19.83
N ALA A 156 -7.73 15.37 -20.73
CA ALA A 156 -7.54 15.82 -22.09
C ALA A 156 -8.03 14.75 -23.08
N TYR A 157 -8.10 15.09 -24.37
CA TYR A 157 -8.52 14.19 -25.43
C TYR A 157 -7.41 14.09 -26.46
N VAL A 158 -7.06 12.85 -26.84
CA VAL A 158 -5.98 12.59 -27.79
C VAL A 158 -6.55 12.50 -29.20
N PRO A 159 -6.19 13.42 -30.11
CA PRO A 159 -6.66 13.38 -31.50
C PRO A 159 -6.18 12.11 -32.23
N ASP A 160 -6.92 11.68 -33.26
CA ASP A 160 -6.59 10.47 -34.04
C ASP A 160 -5.13 10.44 -34.57
N GLY A 161 -4.56 11.61 -34.91
CA GLY A 161 -3.23 11.75 -35.48
C GLY A 161 -2.05 11.85 -34.49
N GLU A 162 -2.29 11.96 -33.18
CA GLU A 162 -1.22 12.08 -32.17
C GLU A 162 -0.66 10.69 -31.81
N SER A 163 0.66 10.51 -31.74
CA SER A 163 1.22 9.24 -31.30
C SER A 163 1.00 9.05 -29.79
N VAL A 164 0.66 7.82 -29.40
CA VAL A 164 0.50 7.39 -28.01
C VAL A 164 1.50 6.30 -27.63
N ASP A 165 2.52 6.07 -28.47
CA ASP A 165 3.43 4.91 -28.32
C ASP A 165 4.26 4.99 -27.03
N ASP A 166 4.51 6.21 -26.54
CA ASP A 166 5.22 6.48 -25.28
C ASP A 166 4.29 6.56 -24.06
N LEU A 167 2.97 6.45 -24.27
CA LEU A 167 1.97 6.50 -23.22
C LEU A 167 1.57 5.10 -22.78
N ILE A 168 1.11 5.00 -21.54
CA ILE A 168 0.44 3.80 -21.07
C ILE A 168 -1.01 3.82 -21.55
N GLY A 169 -1.45 2.74 -22.20
CA GLY A 169 -2.83 2.58 -22.67
C GLY A 169 -3.61 1.62 -21.79
N PHE A 170 -4.86 1.93 -21.50
CA PHE A 170 -5.79 1.06 -20.79
C PHE A 170 -7.23 1.30 -21.22
N GLU A 171 -8.15 0.40 -20.85
CA GLU A 171 -9.56 0.52 -21.20
C GLU A 171 -10.46 0.57 -19.96
N VAL A 172 -11.47 1.44 -20.01
CA VAL A 172 -12.54 1.50 -19.02
C VAL A 172 -13.87 1.24 -19.70
N GLN A 173 -14.46 0.08 -19.42
CA GLN A 173 -15.69 -0.40 -20.07
C GLN A 173 -15.65 -0.29 -21.61
N GLY A 174 -14.51 -0.63 -22.23
CA GLY A 174 -14.29 -0.56 -23.68
C GLY A 174 -14.04 0.85 -24.22
N THR A 175 -13.84 1.84 -23.36
CA THR A 175 -13.39 3.18 -23.75
C THR A 175 -11.88 3.31 -23.54
N PRO A 176 -11.13 3.75 -24.56
CA PRO A 176 -9.68 3.87 -24.47
C PRO A 176 -9.25 5.08 -23.65
N PHE A 177 -8.33 4.83 -22.71
CA PHE A 177 -7.67 5.84 -21.90
C PHE A 177 -6.16 5.72 -22.07
N VAL A 178 -5.48 6.85 -21.89
CA VAL A 178 -4.02 6.91 -21.86
C VAL A 178 -3.53 7.80 -20.71
N ALA A 179 -2.31 7.56 -20.27
CA ALA A 179 -1.61 8.44 -19.34
C ALA A 179 -0.10 8.39 -19.57
N VAL A 180 0.63 9.36 -19.03
CA VAL A 180 2.10 9.27 -18.96
C VAL A 180 2.50 8.20 -17.94
N ARG A 181 3.69 7.62 -18.10
CA ARG A 181 4.18 6.54 -17.24
C ARG A 181 4.17 6.96 -15.76
N GLU A 182 4.65 8.17 -15.49
CA GLU A 182 4.80 8.77 -14.17
C GLU A 182 3.46 8.96 -13.45
N ALA A 183 2.34 8.92 -14.19
CA ALA A 183 1.01 9.03 -13.60
C ALA A 183 0.54 7.71 -12.97
N VAL A 184 1.12 6.55 -13.30
CA VAL A 184 0.65 5.24 -12.82
C VAL A 184 0.45 5.16 -11.31
N PRO A 185 1.39 5.62 -10.47
CA PRO A 185 1.15 5.72 -9.03
C PRO A 185 -0.19 6.40 -8.75
N PHE A 186 -0.49 7.49 -9.43
CA PHE A 186 -1.67 8.29 -9.15
C PHE A 186 -2.98 7.78 -9.74
N LEU A 187 -2.94 6.83 -10.69
CA LEU A 187 -4.14 6.37 -11.37
C LEU A 187 -4.95 5.39 -10.52
N GLU A 188 -4.30 4.52 -9.77
CA GLU A 188 -5.03 3.46 -9.06
C GLU A 188 -5.90 4.01 -7.93
N GLY A 189 -7.18 3.64 -7.96
CA GLY A 189 -8.17 4.13 -7.01
C GLY A 189 -8.72 5.50 -7.37
N THR A 190 -8.27 6.09 -8.48
CA THR A 190 -8.86 7.33 -8.99
C THR A 190 -10.30 7.06 -9.43
N GLU A 191 -11.19 7.92 -8.96
CA GLU A 191 -12.60 7.94 -9.27
C GLU A 191 -12.89 9.11 -10.21
N ILE A 192 -13.63 8.84 -11.29
CA ILE A 192 -14.15 9.85 -12.20
C ILE A 192 -15.68 9.78 -12.16
N PHE A 193 -16.30 10.88 -11.76
CA PHE A 193 -17.74 10.95 -11.55
C PHE A 193 -18.31 12.32 -11.93
N ILE A 194 -19.64 12.40 -12.00
CA ILE A 194 -20.34 13.68 -12.12
C ILE A 194 -20.73 14.14 -10.72
N ASN A 195 -20.31 15.35 -10.35
CA ASN A 195 -20.58 15.91 -9.03
C ASN A 195 -21.99 16.52 -8.92
N GLY A 196 -22.30 17.10 -7.76
CA GLY A 196 -23.62 17.69 -7.49
C GLY A 196 -23.97 18.93 -8.31
N GLU A 197 -23.02 19.45 -9.10
CA GLU A 197 -23.19 20.61 -9.99
C GLU A 197 -23.22 20.20 -11.47
N ASP A 198 -23.41 18.90 -11.76
CA ASP A 198 -23.37 18.31 -13.11
C ASP A 198 -22.02 18.47 -13.83
N GLU A 199 -20.93 18.64 -13.07
CA GLU A 199 -19.56 18.77 -13.60
C GLU A 199 -18.76 17.47 -13.43
N LEU A 200 -17.84 17.23 -14.37
CA LEU A 200 -16.92 16.09 -14.29
C LEU A 200 -15.87 16.35 -13.21
N GLU A 201 -15.82 15.49 -12.21
CA GLU A 201 -14.88 15.55 -11.10
C GLU A 201 -14.01 14.30 -11.07
N ILE A 202 -12.73 14.50 -10.71
CA ILE A 202 -11.73 13.44 -10.61
C ILE A 202 -11.06 13.56 -9.26
N GLN A 203 -11.04 12.47 -8.52
CA GLN A 203 -10.38 12.41 -7.21
C GLN A 203 -9.70 11.06 -7.05
N ASN A 204 -8.68 10.98 -6.21
CA ASN A 204 -8.17 9.70 -5.74
C ASN A 204 -8.23 9.67 -4.21
N PRO A 205 -9.21 8.98 -3.61
CA PRO A 205 -9.36 8.93 -2.17
C PRO A 205 -8.16 8.28 -1.47
N ASN A 206 -7.42 7.39 -2.14
CA ASN A 206 -6.23 6.73 -1.60
C ASN A 206 -4.99 7.64 -1.59
N LEU A 207 -5.00 8.67 -2.42
CA LEU A 207 -3.95 9.70 -2.48
C LEU A 207 -4.34 10.99 -1.79
N SER A 208 -5.51 11.03 -1.15
CA SER A 208 -5.58 11.92 -0.01
C SER A 208 -4.75 11.22 1.08
N ALA A 209 -3.62 11.81 1.47
CA ALA A 209 -3.44 11.90 2.92
C ALA A 209 -4.80 12.43 3.37
N LYS A 210 -5.66 11.60 3.99
CA LYS A 210 -6.86 12.09 4.69
C LYS A 210 -6.35 13.37 5.32
N GLU A 211 -6.81 14.55 4.89
CA GLU A 211 -6.36 15.78 5.53
C GLU A 211 -6.73 15.53 6.98
N LEU A 212 -5.70 15.19 7.78
CA LEU A 212 -5.91 14.71 9.11
C LEU A 212 -6.43 15.96 9.79
N SER A 213 -7.74 15.99 9.95
CA SER A 213 -8.48 17.20 10.25
C SER A 213 -8.83 17.17 11.72
N GLY A 214 -8.84 18.35 12.32
CA GLY A 214 -8.90 18.47 13.77
C GLY A 214 -7.52 18.59 14.41
N SER A 215 -7.52 18.45 15.72
CA SER A 215 -6.35 18.56 16.60
C SER A 215 -5.32 17.47 16.32
N ILE A 216 -4.04 17.74 16.58
CA ILE A 216 -2.96 16.74 16.50
C ILE A 216 -3.33 15.43 17.21
N GLU A 217 -4.09 15.51 18.31
CA GLU A 217 -4.59 14.34 19.04
C GLU A 217 -5.55 13.49 18.21
N GLU A 218 -6.53 14.10 17.52
CA GLU A 218 -7.45 13.41 16.62
C GLU A 218 -6.72 12.80 15.41
N GLN A 219 -5.72 13.51 14.89
CA GLN A 219 -4.89 13.04 13.79
C GLN A 219 -4.07 11.80 14.18
N VAL A 220 -3.39 11.85 15.34
CA VAL A 220 -2.62 10.72 15.89
C VAL A 220 -3.56 9.55 16.18
N GLN A 221 -4.71 9.80 16.80
CA GLN A 221 -5.67 8.75 17.11
C GLN A 221 -6.20 8.06 15.84
N THR A 222 -6.48 8.82 14.79
CA THR A 222 -6.92 8.27 13.49
C THR A 222 -5.86 7.37 12.88
N LEU A 223 -4.59 7.79 12.89
CA LEU A 223 -3.48 6.97 12.39
C LEU A 223 -3.28 5.71 13.24
N LEU A 224 -3.44 5.83 14.57
CA LEU A 224 -3.38 4.70 15.47
C LEU A 224 -4.43 3.65 15.14
N ASP A 225 -5.68 4.07 14.92
CA ASP A 225 -6.79 3.13 14.70
C ASP A 225 -6.82 2.55 13.29
N ASP A 226 -6.57 3.38 12.26
CA ASP A 226 -6.74 3.00 10.86
C ASP A 226 -5.50 2.30 10.28
N GLN A 227 -4.29 2.59 10.78
CA GLN A 227 -3.04 2.13 10.18
C GLN A 227 -2.11 1.40 11.17
N ILE A 228 -1.77 2.04 12.29
CA ILE A 228 -0.72 1.55 13.20
C ILE A 228 -1.19 0.33 14.00
N ASN A 229 -2.35 0.39 14.68
CA ASN A 229 -2.86 -0.74 15.46
C ASN A 229 -3.19 -1.97 14.59
N PRO A 230 -3.76 -1.83 13.38
CA PRO A 230 -3.89 -2.96 12.46
C PRO A 230 -2.56 -3.64 12.14
N MET A 231 -1.47 -2.87 12.00
CA MET A 231 -0.11 -3.40 11.81
C MET A 231 0.42 -4.06 13.09
N VAL A 232 0.34 -3.37 14.23
CA VAL A 232 0.89 -3.82 15.52
C VAL A 232 0.13 -5.03 16.08
N ALA A 233 -1.17 -5.13 15.83
CA ALA A 233 -1.99 -6.29 16.21
C ALA A 233 -1.54 -7.58 15.52
N GLY A 234 -0.94 -7.50 14.33
CA GLY A 234 -0.31 -8.63 13.66
C GLY A 234 0.81 -9.28 14.47
N HIS A 235 1.41 -8.53 15.40
CA HIS A 235 2.50 -8.95 16.29
C HIS A 235 1.99 -9.27 17.71
N GLY A 236 0.66 -9.37 17.87
CA GLY A 236 0.02 -9.53 19.19
C GLY A 236 0.20 -8.31 20.09
N GLY A 237 0.52 -7.15 19.52
CA GLY A 237 0.69 -5.89 20.22
C GLY A 237 -0.53 -4.97 20.12
N MET A 238 -0.51 -3.87 20.85
CA MET A 238 -1.34 -2.70 20.61
C MET A 238 -0.57 -1.42 20.97
N VAL A 239 -0.99 -0.29 20.42
CA VAL A 239 -0.47 1.03 20.75
C VAL A 239 -1.63 1.93 21.15
N SER A 240 -1.53 2.55 22.31
CA SER A 240 -2.52 3.48 22.85
C SER A 240 -1.91 4.87 23.00
N LEU A 241 -2.65 5.90 22.59
CA LEU A 241 -2.29 7.28 22.88
C LEU A 241 -2.50 7.57 24.37
N ARG A 242 -1.48 8.10 25.04
CA ARG A 242 -1.54 8.54 26.45
C ARG A 242 -1.63 10.05 26.62
N GLY A 243 -1.14 10.81 25.64
CA GLY A 243 -1.31 12.24 25.61
C GLY A 243 -0.39 12.93 24.60
N ILE A 244 -0.61 14.23 24.44
CA ILE A 244 0.21 15.09 23.59
C ILE A 244 0.53 16.38 24.35
N GLU A 245 1.82 16.74 24.41
CA GLU A 245 2.28 17.98 25.06
C GLU A 245 3.34 18.65 24.18
N GLU A 246 3.11 19.92 23.80
CA GLU A 246 4.07 20.71 22.98
C GLU A 246 4.53 19.98 21.70
N GLY A 247 3.62 19.27 21.01
CA GLY A 247 3.92 18.49 19.81
C GLY A 247 4.66 17.17 20.08
N LYS A 248 4.83 16.77 21.34
CA LYS A 248 5.37 15.46 21.73
C LYS A 248 4.22 14.49 21.99
N VAL A 249 4.23 13.36 21.29
CA VAL A 249 3.23 12.29 21.44
C VAL A 249 3.75 11.27 22.44
N TYR A 250 2.91 10.90 23.41
CA TYR A 250 3.22 9.87 24.39
C TYR A 250 2.35 8.65 24.11
N LEU A 251 3.00 7.54 23.76
CA LEU A 251 2.35 6.27 23.41
C LEU A 251 2.67 5.21 24.45
N GLU A 252 1.69 4.37 24.74
CA GLU A 252 1.89 3.14 25.50
C GLU A 252 1.74 1.95 24.56
N PHE A 253 2.71 1.04 24.62
CA PHE A 253 2.77 -0.17 23.84
C PHE A 253 2.35 -1.35 24.73
N GLY A 254 1.34 -2.10 24.31
CA GLY A 254 0.79 -3.26 25.02
C GLY A 254 0.90 -4.54 24.20
N GLY A 255 0.68 -5.70 24.83
CA GLY A 255 0.60 -7.01 24.17
C GLY A 255 1.87 -7.88 24.27
N GLY A 256 2.02 -8.86 23.38
CA GLY A 256 3.01 -9.96 23.46
C GLY A 256 4.50 -9.55 23.51
N CYS A 257 4.79 -8.26 23.30
CA CYS A 257 6.13 -7.67 23.39
C CYS A 257 6.49 -7.11 24.78
N GLN A 258 5.73 -7.41 25.85
CA GLN A 258 6.07 -7.03 27.23
C GLN A 258 7.23 -7.86 27.82
N GLY A 259 8.39 -7.89 27.15
CA GLY A 259 9.60 -8.53 27.71
C GLY A 259 10.72 -8.95 26.76
N CYS A 260 10.76 -8.50 25.51
CA CYS A 260 11.86 -8.83 24.59
C CYS A 260 12.50 -7.56 24.04
N GLY A 261 13.41 -6.96 24.82
CA GLY A 261 13.95 -5.60 24.62
C GLY A 261 14.72 -5.30 23.33
N MET A 262 14.71 -6.18 22.33
CA MET A 262 15.19 -5.91 20.96
C MET A 262 14.06 -5.68 19.95
N ILE A 263 12.84 -6.21 20.20
CA ILE A 263 11.66 -6.00 19.34
C ILE A 263 11.05 -4.61 19.59
N ASP A 264 11.17 -4.09 20.81
CA ASP A 264 10.58 -2.81 21.24
C ASP A 264 11.15 -1.59 20.51
N VAL A 265 12.42 -1.65 20.07
CA VAL A 265 13.10 -0.50 19.44
C VAL A 265 12.63 -0.30 18.00
N THR A 266 12.53 -1.38 17.21
CA THR A 266 12.17 -1.32 15.79
C THR A 266 10.69 -0.97 15.60
N LEU A 267 9.81 -1.55 16.42
CA LEU A 267 8.38 -1.24 16.39
C LEU A 267 8.14 0.24 16.73
N LYS A 268 8.79 0.72 17.79
CA LYS A 268 8.72 2.13 18.19
C LYS A 268 9.21 3.06 17.10
N GLN A 269 10.31 2.72 16.44
CA GLN A 269 10.84 3.51 15.32
C GLN A 269 9.87 3.52 14.13
N GLY A 270 9.29 2.38 13.76
CA GLY A 270 8.29 2.33 12.67
C GLY A 270 7.06 3.18 12.96
N VAL A 271 6.54 3.11 14.20
CA VAL A 271 5.41 3.94 14.65
C VAL A 271 5.77 5.43 14.65
N GLU A 272 6.95 5.79 15.13
CA GLU A 272 7.42 7.18 15.13
C GLU A 272 7.56 7.75 13.70
N VAL A 273 8.14 6.97 12.78
CA VAL A 273 8.27 7.35 11.38
C VAL A 273 6.89 7.58 10.77
N MET A 274 5.97 6.63 10.95
CA MET A 274 4.62 6.73 10.39
C MET A 274 3.85 7.96 10.90
N LEU A 275 3.95 8.26 12.20
CA LEU A 275 3.30 9.44 12.79
C LEU A 275 3.91 10.74 12.29
N LYS A 276 5.24 10.84 12.17
CA LYS A 276 5.92 12.05 11.69
C LYS A 276 5.74 12.30 10.19
N ASP A 277 5.63 11.23 9.41
CA ASP A 277 5.36 11.31 7.98
C ASP A 277 3.98 11.92 7.70
N HIS A 278 2.97 11.49 8.47
CA HIS A 278 1.60 11.97 8.32
C HIS A 278 1.29 13.26 9.11
N ILE A 279 2.04 13.56 10.17
CA ILE A 279 1.87 14.75 11.02
C ILE A 279 3.23 15.43 11.21
N PRO A 280 3.67 16.26 10.23
CA PRO A 280 5.01 16.88 10.26
C PRO A 280 5.25 17.84 11.43
N ASP A 281 4.18 18.33 12.06
CA ASP A 281 4.23 19.24 13.22
C ASP A 281 4.63 18.53 14.53
N LEU A 282 4.80 17.20 14.51
CA LEU A 282 5.25 16.45 15.68
C LEU A 282 6.73 16.67 15.98
N VAL A 283 7.00 17.11 17.22
CA VAL A 283 8.36 17.30 17.75
C VAL A 283 9.01 15.96 18.09
N GLY A 284 8.24 14.96 18.51
CA GLY A 284 8.77 13.63 18.84
C GLY A 284 7.73 12.65 19.36
N VAL A 285 8.05 11.36 19.29
CA VAL A 285 7.21 10.28 19.82
C VAL A 285 7.94 9.58 20.96
N PHE A 286 7.28 9.46 22.11
CA PHE A 286 7.83 8.95 23.35
C PHE A 286 7.03 7.74 23.81
N ASP A 287 7.74 6.73 24.28
CA ASP A 287 7.15 5.53 24.86
C ASP A 287 7.09 5.70 26.37
N VAL A 288 5.90 5.50 26.95
CA VAL A 288 5.64 5.60 28.41
C VAL A 288 5.32 4.25 29.06
N THR A 289 5.53 3.16 28.34
CA THR A 289 5.29 1.79 28.81
C THR A 289 6.18 1.43 30.00
N ASP A 290 5.62 0.74 31.00
CA ASP A 290 6.40 0.19 32.11
C ASP A 290 7.05 -1.14 31.72
N HIS A 291 8.27 -1.05 31.19
CA HIS A 291 9.07 -2.19 30.74
C HIS A 291 9.64 -3.05 31.89
N ALA A 292 9.43 -2.67 33.16
CA ALA A 292 9.99 -3.37 34.31
C ALA A 292 9.07 -4.49 34.86
N GLU A 293 7.79 -4.53 34.48
CA GLU A 293 6.81 -5.43 35.11
C GLU A 293 6.71 -6.85 34.50
N GLY A 294 7.40 -7.15 33.40
CA GLY A 294 7.81 -8.51 32.98
C GLY A 294 6.79 -9.64 33.16
N GLN A 295 5.55 -9.52 32.65
CA GLN A 295 4.62 -10.65 32.60
C GLN A 295 4.59 -11.28 31.20
N ASN A 296 5.39 -12.32 30.98
CA ASN A 296 5.29 -13.21 29.82
C ASN A 296 5.23 -14.70 30.28
N PRO A 297 4.20 -15.51 29.95
CA PRO A 297 3.98 -16.84 30.53
C PRO A 297 4.78 -18.02 29.94
N TYR A 298 5.77 -17.79 29.06
CA TYR A 298 6.54 -18.89 28.46
C TYR A 298 8.04 -18.81 28.77
N TYR A 299 8.38 -19.10 30.04
CA TYR A 299 9.71 -19.59 30.38
C TYR A 299 9.63 -20.58 31.54
N GLN A 300 9.71 -21.89 31.24
CA GLN A 300 10.17 -22.87 32.22
C GLN A 300 11.63 -23.21 31.90
N PRO A 301 12.59 -22.83 32.76
CA PRO A 301 13.96 -23.28 32.58
C PRO A 301 14.01 -24.79 32.81
N SER A 302 14.63 -25.51 31.87
CA SER A 302 14.98 -26.92 32.03
C SER A 302 15.79 -27.08 33.31
N SER A 303 15.26 -27.87 34.23
CA SER A 303 15.91 -28.22 35.49
C SER A 303 17.15 -29.08 35.20
N LYS A 304 18.29 -28.55 35.66
CA LYS A 304 19.65 -29.11 35.85
C LYS A 304 19.90 -30.57 35.50
#